data_AF-O62773-F1
#
_entry.id   AF-O62773-F1
#
_cell.length_a   1.000
_cell.length_b   1.000
_cell.length_c   1.000
_cell.angle_alpha   90.00
_cell.angle_beta   90.00
_cell.angle_gamma   90.00
#
_symmetry.space_group_name_H-M   'P 1'
#
loop_
_entity.id
_entity.type
_entity.pdbx_description
1 polymer ?
#
loop_
_entity_poly.entity_id
_entity_poly.type
_entity_poly.pdbx_seq_one_letter_code
_entity_poly.pdbx_strand_id
1 'polypeptide(L)'
;INNPENPKLSRMLTFKFYVPKKATELTHLQCLVEELKPLEEVLYLAQSKNFHLNHIKELMSNINVTVLKLKGSETRFTCNYDDETATIVEFLNKWITFCQSIFST
;
A
#
# COMPACT_ATOMS: atom_id res chain seq x y z
N ILE A 1 -7.84 0.43 10.46
CA ILE A 1 -6.68 -0.39 10.92
C ILE A 1 -6.40 -0.13 12.40
N ASN A 2 -6.40 1.12 12.87
CA ASN A 2 -6.11 1.47 14.28
C ASN A 2 -7.25 1.18 15.30
N ASN A 3 -8.22 0.30 14.98
CA ASN A 3 -9.29 -0.07 15.91
C ASN A 3 -9.09 -1.55 16.33
N PRO A 4 -8.67 -1.83 17.58
CA PRO A 4 -8.11 -3.13 17.99
C PRO A 4 -9.13 -4.25 18.28
N GLU A 5 -10.44 -4.00 18.37
CA GLU A 5 -11.42 -4.97 18.88
C GLU A 5 -11.93 -6.04 17.88
N ASN A 6 -11.21 -6.32 16.77
CA ASN A 6 -11.69 -7.27 15.77
C ASN A 6 -10.77 -8.51 15.66
N PRO A 7 -11.21 -9.73 15.99
CA PRO A 7 -10.39 -10.95 15.87
C PRO A 7 -9.95 -11.27 14.42
N LYS A 8 -10.60 -10.69 13.39
CA LYS A 8 -10.13 -10.77 12.00
C LYS A 8 -8.91 -9.89 11.71
N LEU A 9 -8.61 -8.92 12.59
CA LEU A 9 -7.43 -8.06 12.52
C LEU A 9 -6.13 -8.86 12.65
N SER A 10 -6.14 -9.96 13.43
CA SER A 10 -4.96 -10.81 13.64
C SER A 10 -4.39 -11.36 12.33
N ARG A 11 -5.24 -11.84 11.41
CA ARG A 11 -4.80 -12.34 10.08
C ARG A 11 -4.26 -11.23 9.17
N MET A 12 -4.76 -10.00 9.29
CA MET A 12 -4.17 -8.88 8.56
C MET A 12 -2.79 -8.52 9.10
N LEU A 13 -2.63 -8.50 10.42
CA LEU A 13 -1.40 -8.09 11.07
C LEU A 13 -0.26 -9.09 10.79
N THR A 14 -0.60 -10.35 10.50
CA THR A 14 0.37 -11.36 10.07
C THR A 14 0.70 -11.30 8.58
N PHE A 15 -0.09 -10.62 7.74
CA PHE A 15 0.24 -10.49 6.32
C PHE A 15 1.47 -9.61 6.15
N LYS A 16 2.33 -10.01 5.23
CA LYS A 16 3.63 -9.43 4.97
C LYS A 16 3.67 -8.85 3.57
N PHE A 17 3.94 -7.56 3.48
CA PHE A 17 4.06 -6.82 2.23
C PHE A 17 5.53 -6.65 1.86
N TYR A 18 5.83 -6.71 0.57
CA TYR A 18 7.15 -6.33 0.09
C TYR A 18 7.25 -4.80 0.05
N VAL A 19 8.41 -4.29 0.44
CA VAL A 19 8.71 -2.86 0.45
C VAL A 19 10.01 -2.63 -0.29
N PRO A 20 10.13 -1.54 -1.06
CA PRO A 20 11.37 -1.26 -1.76
C PRO A 20 12.48 -0.95 -0.74
N LYS A 21 13.70 -1.41 -1.04
CA LYS A 21 14.90 -1.10 -0.22
C LYS A 21 15.13 0.41 -0.08
N LYS A 22 14.74 1.17 -1.11
CA LYS A 22 14.78 2.62 -1.12
C LYS A 22 13.66 3.17 -2.01
N ALA A 23 12.99 4.21 -1.57
CA ALA A 23 12.04 4.98 -2.36
C ALA A 23 12.38 6.47 -2.25
N THR A 24 12.84 7.08 -3.34
CA THR A 24 13.22 8.51 -3.39
C THR A 24 12.71 9.26 -4.61
N GLU A 25 12.10 8.56 -5.55
CA GLU A 25 11.64 9.09 -6.83
C GLU A 25 10.21 8.61 -7.09
N LEU A 26 9.41 9.41 -7.81
CA LEU A 26 8.01 9.08 -8.12
C LEU A 26 7.86 7.74 -8.86
N THR A 27 8.88 7.31 -9.59
CA THR A 27 8.97 6.02 -10.26
C THR A 27 8.82 4.84 -9.31
N HIS A 28 9.31 4.97 -8.07
CA HIS A 28 9.19 3.95 -7.03
C HIS A 28 7.74 3.70 -6.60
N LEU A 29 6.81 4.64 -6.83
CA LEU A 29 5.38 4.41 -6.55
C LEU A 29 4.81 3.22 -7.33
N GLN A 30 5.47 2.76 -8.40
CA GLN A 30 5.11 1.52 -9.08
C GLN A 30 5.11 0.31 -8.12
N CYS A 31 5.98 0.29 -7.10
CA CYS A 31 6.02 -0.78 -6.10
C CYS A 31 4.83 -0.75 -5.15
N LEU A 32 4.26 0.43 -4.91
CA LEU A 32 2.99 0.52 -4.20
C LEU A 32 1.88 -0.14 -5.02
N VAL A 33 1.84 0.11 -6.35
CA VAL A 33 0.82 -0.45 -7.24
C VAL A 33 0.86 -1.98 -7.30
N GLU A 34 2.06 -2.57 -7.34
CA GLU A 34 2.23 -4.03 -7.31
C GLU A 34 1.64 -4.65 -6.03
N GLU A 35 1.70 -3.94 -4.91
CA GLU A 35 1.19 -4.37 -3.59
C GLU A 35 -0.27 -3.97 -3.32
N LEU A 36 -0.92 -3.19 -4.18
CA LEU A 36 -2.32 -2.77 -3.97
C LEU A 36 -3.30 -3.95 -3.98
N LYS A 37 -3.07 -4.94 -4.83
CA LYS A 37 -3.95 -6.12 -4.90
C LYS A 37 -3.88 -6.97 -3.63
N PRO A 38 -2.69 -7.36 -3.14
CA PRO A 38 -2.55 -7.94 -1.80
C PRO A 38 -3.21 -7.10 -0.70
N LEU A 39 -3.04 -5.78 -0.75
CA LEU A 39 -3.63 -4.87 0.25
C LEU A 39 -5.16 -4.88 0.21
N GLU A 40 -5.75 -4.90 -0.98
CA GLU A 40 -7.20 -5.02 -1.18
C GLU A 40 -7.74 -6.31 -0.55
N GLU A 41 -7.09 -7.45 -0.83
CA GLU A 41 -7.49 -8.77 -0.30
C GLU A 41 -7.40 -8.80 1.23
N VAL A 42 -6.33 -8.26 1.81
CA VAL A 42 -6.15 -8.15 3.26
C VAL A 42 -7.22 -7.28 3.89
N LEU A 43 -7.54 -6.13 3.29
CA LEU A 43 -8.59 -5.23 3.77
C LEU A 43 -10.01 -5.79 3.57
N TYR A 44 -10.21 -6.64 2.56
CA TYR A 44 -11.44 -7.39 2.38
C TYR A 44 -11.65 -8.39 3.52
N LEU A 45 -10.61 -9.15 3.88
CA LEU A 45 -10.63 -10.12 4.98
C LEU A 45 -10.83 -9.44 6.35
N ALA A 46 -10.34 -8.21 6.51
CA ALA A 46 -10.45 -7.38 7.69
C ALA A 46 -11.88 -7.06 8.11
N GLN A 47 -12.85 -7.16 7.18
CA GLN A 47 -14.18 -6.65 7.43
C GLN A 47 -14.91 -7.38 8.56
N SER A 48 -14.98 -6.70 9.70
CA SER A 48 -16.19 -6.64 10.51
C SER A 48 -17.21 -5.71 9.83
N LYS A 49 -18.49 -5.89 10.14
CA LYS A 49 -19.70 -5.28 9.56
C LYS A 49 -19.71 -3.75 9.26
N ASN A 50 -18.66 -2.99 9.53
CA ASN A 50 -18.60 -1.52 9.49
C ASN A 50 -17.70 -0.90 8.40
N PHE A 51 -17.00 -1.69 7.58
CA PHE A 51 -16.29 -1.16 6.41
C PHE A 51 -17.05 -1.58 5.15
N HIS A 52 -17.49 -0.62 4.33
CA HIS A 52 -18.25 -0.93 3.13
C HIS A 52 -17.31 -1.33 1.99
N LEU A 53 -17.47 -2.55 1.46
CA LEU A 53 -16.64 -3.17 0.41
C LEU A 53 -16.39 -2.28 -0.82
N ASN A 54 -17.44 -1.58 -1.25
CA ASN A 54 -17.37 -0.75 -2.44
C ASN A 54 -16.34 0.38 -2.29
N HIS A 55 -16.17 0.91 -1.06
CA HIS A 55 -15.23 1.99 -0.81
C HIS A 55 -13.77 1.52 -0.85
N ILE A 56 -13.48 0.25 -0.51
CA ILE A 56 -12.10 -0.27 -0.58
C ILE A 56 -11.68 -0.42 -2.04
N LYS A 57 -12.54 -1.02 -2.87
CA LYS A 57 -12.27 -1.17 -4.31
C LYS A 57 -12.07 0.17 -5.01
N GLU A 58 -12.95 1.12 -4.71
CA GLU A 58 -12.86 2.47 -5.25
C GLU A 58 -11.58 3.16 -4.78
N LEU A 59 -11.22 3.03 -3.49
CA LEU A 59 -9.99 3.57 -2.95
C LEU A 59 -8.75 3.00 -3.63
N MET A 60 -8.66 1.68 -3.82
CA MET A 60 -7.53 1.04 -4.50
C MET A 60 -7.42 1.47 -5.96
N SER A 61 -8.56 1.57 -6.66
CA SER A 61 -8.60 2.09 -8.03
C SER A 61 -8.10 3.53 -8.11
N ASN A 62 -8.56 4.39 -7.19
CA ASN A 62 -8.14 5.79 -7.13
C ASN A 62 -6.65 5.93 -6.83
N ILE A 63 -6.09 5.10 -5.95
CA ILE A 63 -4.64 5.07 -5.69
C ILE A 63 -3.89 4.67 -6.95
N ASN A 64 -4.31 3.60 -7.63
CA ASN A 64 -3.68 3.14 -8.87
C ASN A 64 -3.66 4.24 -9.95
N VAL A 65 -4.81 4.87 -10.23
CA VAL A 65 -4.92 5.97 -11.19
C VAL A 65 -4.04 7.16 -10.80
N THR A 66 -3.97 7.49 -9.51
CA THR A 66 -3.15 8.61 -9.01
C THR A 66 -1.66 8.31 -9.18
N VAL A 67 -1.21 7.10 -8.82
CA VAL A 67 0.18 6.69 -9.00
C VAL A 67 0.57 6.69 -10.48
N LEU A 68 -0.29 6.18 -11.37
CA LEU A 68 -0.01 6.18 -12.81
C LEU A 68 0.19 7.60 -13.37
N LYS A 69 -0.54 8.58 -12.85
CA LYS A 69 -0.33 10.00 -13.21
C LYS A 69 0.98 10.55 -12.65
N LEU A 70 1.35 10.19 -11.43
CA LEU A 70 2.57 10.66 -10.76
C LEU A 70 3.85 10.05 -11.34
N LYS A 71 3.82 8.77 -11.74
CA LYS A 71 4.97 8.05 -12.29
C LYS A 71 5.43 8.61 -13.66
N GLY A 72 4.52 9.21 -14.43
CA GLY A 72 4.83 9.71 -15.77
C GLY A 72 4.88 8.59 -16.82
N SER A 73 5.60 8.83 -17.92
CA SER A 73 5.60 7.98 -19.13
C SER A 73 6.50 6.75 -19.05
N GLU A 74 7.21 6.53 -17.94
CA GLU A 74 8.15 5.42 -17.81
C GLU A 74 7.40 4.08 -17.76
N THR A 75 7.61 3.25 -18.78
CA THR A 75 6.88 1.99 -18.98
C THR A 75 7.55 0.78 -18.34
N ARG A 76 8.85 0.86 -18.04
CA ARG A 76 9.63 -0.24 -17.48
C ARG A 76 10.32 0.22 -16.21
N PHE A 77 9.79 -0.21 -15.08
CA PHE A 77 10.40 -0.03 -13.78
C PHE A 77 10.31 -1.36 -13.05
N THR A 78 11.40 -1.78 -12.41
CA THR A 78 11.45 -3.01 -11.61
C THR A 78 11.69 -2.63 -10.17
N CYS A 79 10.83 -3.12 -9.28
CA CYS A 79 10.94 -2.88 -7.86
C CYS A 79 12.10 -3.65 -7.25
N ASN A 80 13.06 -2.91 -6.69
CA ASN A 80 14.13 -3.47 -5.89
C ASN A 80 13.65 -3.60 -4.44
N TYR A 81 13.09 -4.76 -4.12
CA TYR A 81 12.54 -5.06 -2.80
C TYR A 81 13.64 -5.31 -1.76
N ASP A 82 13.31 -5.01 -0.51
CA ASP A 82 14.12 -5.38 0.64
C ASP A 82 14.00 -6.88 0.95
N ASP A 83 15.00 -7.45 1.62
CA ASP A 83 14.96 -8.84 2.10
C ASP A 83 13.94 -8.99 3.24
N GLU A 84 13.66 -7.90 3.96
CA GLU A 84 12.67 -7.84 5.02
C GLU A 84 11.29 -7.38 4.52
N THR A 85 10.26 -8.13 4.91
CA THR A 85 8.85 -7.77 4.65
C THR A 85 8.25 -6.91 5.76
N ALA A 86 7.28 -6.07 5.43
CA ALA A 86 6.60 -5.17 6.37
C ALA A 86 5.19 -5.66 6.75
N THR A 87 4.75 -5.37 7.98
CA THR A 87 3.32 -5.45 8.34
C THR A 87 2.51 -4.37 7.62
N ILE A 88 1.17 -4.49 7.61
CA ILE A 88 0.31 -3.49 6.96
C ILE A 88 0.52 -2.06 7.49
N VAL A 89 0.77 -1.90 8.80
CA VAL A 89 0.96 -0.58 9.42
C VAL A 89 2.30 0.01 8.99
N GLU A 90 3.36 -0.78 9.02
CA GLU A 90 4.70 -0.36 8.57
C GLU A 90 4.71 -0.05 7.07
N PHE A 91 4.04 -0.88 6.26
CA PHE A 91 3.89 -0.68 4.83
C PHE A 91 3.22 0.66 4.52
N LEU A 92 2.06 0.94 5.13
CA LEU A 92 1.35 2.20 4.92
C LEU A 92 2.16 3.39 5.43
N ASN A 93 2.79 3.30 6.61
CA ASN A 93 3.60 4.38 7.16
C ASN A 93 4.83 4.70 6.28
N LYS A 94 5.48 3.67 5.71
CA LYS A 94 6.61 3.88 4.77
C LYS A 94 6.16 4.67 3.55
N TRP A 95 5.03 4.32 2.93
CA TRP A 95 4.50 5.04 1.77
C TRP A 95 4.00 6.44 2.09
N ILE A 96 3.35 6.65 3.24
CA ILE A 96 2.94 7.98 3.71
C ILE A 96 4.18 8.87 3.91
N THR A 97 5.20 8.35 4.60
CA THR A 97 6.46 9.07 4.84
C THR A 97 7.16 9.40 3.53
N PHE A 98 7.20 8.45 2.59
CA PHE A 98 7.74 8.68 1.25
C PHE A 98 7.01 9.82 0.53
N CYS A 99 5.67 9.78 0.47
CA CYS A 99 4.89 10.86 -0.15
C CYS A 99 5.16 12.21 0.52
N GLN A 100 5.16 12.26 1.86
CA GLN A 100 5.48 13.48 2.61
C GLN A 100 6.88 14.01 2.29
N SER A 101 7.87 13.12 2.14
CA SER A 101 9.23 13.52 1.80
C SER A 101 9.31 14.16 0.42
N ILE A 102 8.58 13.60 -0.58
CA ILE A 102 8.53 14.17 -1.94
C ILE A 102 7.89 15.56 -1.93
N PHE A 103 6.76 15.75 -1.22
CA PHE A 103 6.06 17.04 -1.15
C PHE A 103 6.73 18.09 -0.25
N SER A 104 7.73 17.68 0.54
CA SER A 104 8.53 18.59 1.36
C SER A 104 9.78 19.11 0.65
N THR A 105 10.02 18.64 -0.59
CA THR A 105 11.10 19.09 -1.49
C THR A 105 10.59 20.16 -2.44
#